data_AF-A0A847S3A5-F1
#
_entry.id   AF-A0A847S3A5-F1
#
_cell.length_a   1.000
_cell.length_b   1.000
_cell.length_c   1.000
_cell.angle_alpha   90.00
_cell.angle_beta   90.00
_cell.angle_gamma   90.00
#
_symmetry.space_group_name_H-M   'P 1'
#
loop_
_entity.id
_entity.type
_entity.pdbx_description
1 polymer ?
#
loop_
_entity_poly.entity_id
_entity_poly.type
_entity_poly.pdbx_seq_one_letter_code
_entity_poly.pdbx_strand_id
1 'polypeptide(L)'
;MEGNDNNITQKHFMLIGMKEAYDPNLIAKMKEGHSVIEHPFRKEYPDGKSDTVFHLRKSATTGDYFLNKYTMSAQREGSGEIRTHTFYLDHKKNEDDGRKIKDNFTYKMAYNFLQGRPVYHSKSESWERIKPKEKLENGNYASERFDRAYGYNLSKVIDEYSVVYKSSLKESLERGNLQKEKFLNKDGKQDELYVSPALRSGSLILYDLDKKPIPLEKQIQMGYISEDLGEKLKQRQQEQQQKTKVENKETQNQSEKQEVGKKQSAKKSQQQGDGVTKPRRKSQKQGAG
;
A
#
# COMPACT_ATOMS: atom_id res chain seq x y z
N MET A 1 38.62 21.63 8.29
CA MET A 1 37.80 21.60 9.52
C MET A 1 36.77 20.49 9.36
N GLU A 2 37.13 19.31 9.82
CA GLU A 2 36.21 18.18 9.97
C GLU A 2 35.31 18.48 11.17
N GLY A 3 34.02 18.70 10.90
CA GLY A 3 32.98 18.90 11.90
C GLY A 3 32.04 17.70 11.86
N ASN A 4 32.22 16.83 12.84
CA ASN A 4 31.35 15.70 13.11
C ASN A 4 30.01 16.22 13.66
N ASP A 5 29.08 16.57 12.78
CA ASP A 5 27.68 16.81 13.15
C ASP A 5 26.74 16.09 12.19
N ASN A 6 26.03 15.13 12.78
CA ASN A 6 24.95 14.35 12.23
C ASN A 6 23.90 15.20 11.48
N ASN A 7 24.06 15.41 10.18
CA ASN A 7 23.05 16.10 9.38
C ASN A 7 21.72 15.32 9.42
N ILE A 8 20.70 15.89 10.07
CA ILE A 8 19.40 15.25 10.26
C ILE A 8 18.73 14.89 8.93
N THR A 9 18.94 15.71 7.90
CA THR A 9 18.48 15.44 6.53
C THR A 9 19.08 14.15 6.00
N GLN A 10 20.40 13.98 6.13
CA GLN A 10 21.08 12.76 5.70
C GLN A 10 20.55 11.54 6.46
N LYS A 11 20.30 11.67 7.77
CA LYS A 11 19.67 10.61 8.57
C LYS A 11 18.30 10.22 8.04
N HIS A 12 17.47 11.17 7.64
CA HIS A 12 16.15 10.88 7.08
C HIS A 12 16.27 10.06 5.79
N PHE A 13 17.19 10.43 4.90
CA PHE A 13 17.47 9.66 3.68
C PHE A 13 18.02 8.26 3.98
N MET A 14 18.88 8.11 4.98
CA MET A 14 19.35 6.79 5.43
C MET A 14 18.22 5.92 5.99
N LEU A 15 17.31 6.50 6.79
CA LEU A 15 16.18 5.77 7.39
C LEU A 15 15.21 5.20 6.35
N ILE A 16 15.03 5.89 5.22
CA ILE A 16 14.22 5.38 4.10
C ILE A 16 15.02 4.53 3.10
N GLY A 17 16.32 4.32 3.35
CA GLY A 17 17.20 3.51 2.49
C GLY A 17 17.56 4.18 1.16
N MET A 18 17.73 5.51 1.15
CA MET A 18 18.05 6.34 -0.02
C MET A 18 19.16 7.33 0.27
N LYS A 19 20.26 6.87 0.85
CA LYS A 19 21.42 7.73 1.16
C LYS A 19 21.95 8.43 -0.10
N GLU A 20 21.86 7.78 -1.26
CA GLU A 20 22.30 8.29 -2.55
C GLU A 20 21.49 9.50 -3.05
N ALA A 21 20.25 9.70 -2.56
CA ALA A 21 19.45 10.89 -2.87
C ALA A 21 19.83 12.09 -1.99
N TYR A 22 20.73 11.90 -1.01
CA TYR A 22 21.39 13.00 -0.32
C TYR A 22 22.67 13.39 -1.10
N ASP A 23 22.46 14.02 -2.25
CA ASP A 23 23.50 14.30 -3.24
C ASP A 23 24.02 15.76 -3.19
N PRO A 24 25.09 16.09 -3.95
CA PRO A 24 25.62 17.45 -3.99
C PRO A 24 24.61 18.52 -4.46
N ASN A 25 23.63 18.16 -5.31
CA ASN A 25 22.62 19.10 -5.80
C ASN A 25 21.66 19.49 -4.67
N LEU A 26 21.19 18.51 -3.89
CA LEU A 26 20.41 18.78 -2.69
C LEU A 26 21.19 19.64 -1.68
N ILE A 27 22.47 19.30 -1.44
CA ILE A 27 23.33 20.04 -0.51
C ILE A 27 23.49 21.50 -0.98
N ALA A 28 23.65 21.75 -2.28
CA ALA A 28 23.74 23.10 -2.82
C ALA A 28 22.44 23.90 -2.58
N LYS A 29 21.28 23.32 -2.89
CA LYS A 29 19.97 23.95 -2.62
C LYS A 29 19.75 24.24 -1.14
N MET A 30 20.22 23.36 -0.25
CA MET A 30 20.15 23.59 1.19
C MET A 30 21.00 24.79 1.63
N LYS A 31 22.20 24.95 1.05
CA LYS A 31 23.12 26.07 1.31
C LYS A 31 22.58 27.41 0.79
N GLU A 32 21.88 27.41 -0.33
CA GLU A 32 21.16 28.59 -0.85
C GLU A 32 20.05 29.06 0.09
N GLY A 33 19.59 28.20 1.01
CA GLY A 33 18.73 28.59 2.11
C GLY A 33 17.22 28.58 1.81
N HIS A 34 16.80 27.95 0.71
CA HIS A 34 15.39 27.81 0.32
C HIS A 34 14.54 27.22 1.45
N SER A 35 13.38 27.81 1.75
CA SER A 35 12.51 27.32 2.83
C SER A 35 11.85 25.97 2.51
N VAL A 36 11.67 25.67 1.22
CA VAL A 36 11.12 24.42 0.68
C VAL A 36 12.01 23.96 -0.46
N ILE A 37 12.34 22.67 -0.49
CA ILE A 37 13.10 22.06 -1.57
C ILE A 37 12.33 20.88 -2.12
N GLU A 38 12.09 20.91 -3.43
CA GLU A 38 11.71 19.75 -4.22
C GLU A 38 12.96 19.16 -4.87
N HIS A 39 13.31 17.94 -4.46
CA HIS A 39 14.49 17.23 -4.93
C HIS A 39 14.08 16.01 -5.76
N PRO A 40 14.15 16.11 -7.11
CA PRO A 40 13.83 15.01 -7.99
C PRO A 40 14.93 13.95 -7.96
N PHE A 41 14.54 12.68 -8.02
CA PHE A 41 15.44 11.53 -8.02
C PHE A 41 14.85 10.41 -8.87
N ARG A 42 15.69 9.77 -9.68
CA ARG A 42 15.29 8.60 -10.50
C ARG A 42 16.06 7.36 -10.06
N LYS A 43 15.37 6.22 -10.02
CA LYS A 43 15.99 4.91 -9.77
C LYS A 43 15.49 3.87 -10.77
N GLU A 44 16.40 3.09 -11.31
CA GLU A 44 16.08 1.93 -12.15
C GLU A 44 16.14 0.63 -11.36
N TYR A 45 15.30 -0.31 -11.74
CA TYR A 45 15.22 -1.65 -11.17
C TYR A 45 15.12 -2.70 -12.29
N PRO A 46 15.48 -3.96 -12.04
CA PRO A 46 15.32 -5.04 -13.02
C PRO A 46 13.87 -5.34 -13.44
N ASP A 47 12.88 -4.73 -12.80
CA ASP A 47 11.45 -4.92 -13.07
C ASP A 47 10.71 -3.61 -13.35
N GLY A 48 11.43 -2.51 -13.55
CA GLY A 48 10.85 -1.20 -13.81
C GLY A 48 11.73 -0.04 -13.36
N LYS A 49 11.10 1.10 -13.10
CA LYS A 49 11.79 2.30 -12.64
C LYS A 49 10.89 3.15 -11.77
N SER A 50 11.50 4.06 -11.01
CA SER A 50 10.78 5.08 -10.27
C SER A 50 11.35 6.48 -10.51
N ASP A 51 10.43 7.42 -10.60
CA ASP A 51 10.68 8.86 -10.62
C ASP A 51 10.06 9.43 -9.34
N THR A 52 10.88 10.03 -8.46
CA THR A 52 10.48 10.48 -7.13
C THR A 52 10.79 11.96 -6.95
N VAL A 53 9.91 12.69 -6.27
CA VAL A 53 10.20 14.02 -5.76
C VAL A 53 10.20 13.97 -4.24
N PHE A 54 11.35 14.24 -3.64
CA PHE A 54 11.50 14.38 -2.19
C PHE A 54 11.16 15.82 -1.78
N HIS A 55 10.28 15.96 -0.79
CA HIS A 55 9.79 17.26 -0.31
C HIS A 55 10.41 17.59 1.04
N LEU A 56 11.36 18.51 1.03
CA LEU A 56 12.05 18.98 2.22
C LEU A 56 11.55 20.35 2.63
N ARG A 57 11.49 20.60 3.94
CA ARG A 57 11.19 21.91 4.50
C ARG A 57 12.26 22.29 5.52
N LYS A 58 12.72 23.54 5.43
CA LYS A 58 13.61 24.14 6.43
C LYS A 58 12.82 24.47 7.71
N SER A 59 13.34 24.08 8.85
CA SER A 59 12.83 24.41 10.16
C SER A 59 13.07 25.88 10.45
N ALA A 60 12.02 26.60 10.84
CA ALA A 60 12.13 28.00 11.27
C ALA A 60 12.85 28.12 12.62
N THR A 61 12.82 27.07 13.44
CA THR A 61 13.37 27.08 14.81
C THR A 61 14.83 26.65 14.85
N THR A 62 15.19 25.60 14.10
CA THR A 62 16.55 25.02 14.15
C THR A 62 17.37 25.31 12.89
N GLY A 63 16.74 25.73 11.80
CA GLY A 63 17.40 25.93 10.51
C GLY A 63 17.67 24.64 9.72
N ASP A 64 17.43 23.47 10.32
CA ASP A 64 17.63 22.17 9.66
C ASP A 64 16.58 21.87 8.60
N TYR A 65 16.90 20.98 7.65
CA TYR A 65 15.94 20.50 6.66
C TYR A 65 15.34 19.15 7.07
N PHE A 66 14.02 19.05 6.97
CA PHE A 66 13.27 17.84 7.28
C PHE A 66 12.61 17.30 6.01
N LEU A 67 12.93 16.06 5.65
CA LEU A 67 12.22 15.33 4.62
C LEU A 67 10.83 14.89 5.15
N ASN A 68 9.75 15.55 4.75
CA ASN A 68 8.42 15.28 5.33
C ASN A 68 7.62 14.23 4.56
N LYS A 69 7.78 14.24 3.23
CA LYS A 69 7.08 13.35 2.32
C LYS A 69 7.88 13.15 1.05
N TYR A 70 7.53 12.14 0.29
CA TYR A 70 7.99 11.98 -1.08
C TYR A 70 6.86 11.49 -1.96
N THR A 71 6.80 12.00 -3.19
CA THR A 71 5.85 11.55 -4.20
C THR A 71 6.61 10.67 -5.18
N MET A 72 6.26 9.39 -5.24
CA MET A 72 6.90 8.42 -6.13
C MET A 72 5.92 8.01 -7.22
N SER A 73 6.40 8.05 -8.46
CA SER A 73 5.79 7.41 -9.62
C SER A 73 6.61 6.17 -9.97
N ALA A 74 6.00 4.99 -9.94
CA ALA A 74 6.64 3.74 -10.33
C ALA A 74 6.02 3.22 -11.63
N GLN A 75 6.89 2.85 -12.56
CA GLN A 75 6.52 2.20 -13.82
C GLN A 75 6.95 0.74 -13.76
N ARG A 76 6.06 -0.18 -14.13
CA ARG A 76 6.41 -1.58 -14.33
C ARG A 76 7.00 -1.77 -15.72
N GLU A 77 8.04 -2.58 -15.81
CA GLU A 77 8.62 -3.00 -17.09
C GLU A 77 7.55 -3.64 -17.99
N GLY A 78 7.50 -3.24 -19.26
CA GLY A 78 6.65 -3.83 -20.30
C GLY A 78 5.15 -3.48 -20.24
N SER A 79 4.61 -2.96 -19.13
CA SER A 79 3.17 -2.65 -19.04
C SER A 79 2.80 -1.23 -19.46
N GLY A 80 3.76 -0.29 -19.43
CA GLY A 80 3.49 1.15 -19.60
C GLY A 80 2.71 1.80 -18.45
N GLU A 81 2.22 1.02 -17.49
CA GLU A 81 1.43 1.49 -16.37
C GLU A 81 2.31 2.23 -15.37
N ILE A 82 1.92 3.47 -15.05
CA ILE A 82 2.57 4.30 -14.03
C ILE A 82 1.59 4.48 -12.87
N ARG A 83 2.04 4.15 -11.67
CA ARG A 83 1.28 4.43 -10.44
C ARG A 83 2.02 5.45 -9.60
N THR A 84 1.29 6.47 -9.16
CA THR A 84 1.82 7.55 -8.34
C THR A 84 1.22 7.50 -6.95
N HIS A 85 2.04 7.69 -5.92
CA HIS A 85 1.59 7.77 -4.53
C HIS A 85 2.51 8.69 -3.73
N THR A 86 1.91 9.48 -2.85
CA THR A 86 2.63 10.34 -1.90
C THR A 86 2.74 9.64 -0.56
N PHE A 87 3.97 9.37 -0.15
CA PHE A 87 4.32 8.74 1.12
C PHE A 87 4.72 9.81 2.13
N TYR A 88 4.01 9.84 3.25
CA TYR A 88 4.30 10.74 4.37
C TYR A 88 5.20 10.04 5.37
N LEU A 89 6.24 10.73 5.82
CA LEU A 89 7.16 10.25 6.84
C LEU A 89 6.73 10.78 8.19
N ASP A 90 6.58 9.87 9.15
CA ASP A 90 6.44 10.21 10.55
C ASP A 90 7.82 10.20 11.22
N HIS A 91 8.23 11.35 11.74
CA HIS A 91 9.49 11.50 12.48
C HIS A 91 9.29 11.52 13.98
N LYS A 92 8.05 11.39 14.46
CA LYS A 92 7.79 11.36 15.91
C LYS A 92 8.40 10.09 16.49
N LYS A 93 9.19 10.27 17.55
CA LYS A 93 9.57 9.16 18.42
C LYS A 93 8.29 8.75 19.15
N ASN A 94 7.97 7.46 19.07
CA ASN A 94 6.85 6.87 19.77
C ASN A 94 7.12 6.96 21.27
N GLU A 95 6.51 7.94 21.93
CA GLU A 95 6.16 7.80 23.35
C GLU A 95 4.76 7.16 23.40
N ASP A 96 4.51 6.39 24.46
CA ASP A 96 3.41 5.44 24.62
C ASP A 96 2.00 6.08 24.62
N ASP A 97 1.53 6.56 23.48
CA ASP A 97 0.21 7.23 23.35
C ASP A 97 -0.93 6.27 22.94
N GLY A 98 -0.67 4.96 22.84
CA GLY A 98 -1.67 3.97 22.42
C GLY A 98 -2.16 4.09 20.96
N ARG A 99 -1.58 4.98 20.14
CA ARG A 99 -1.90 5.10 18.71
C ARG A 99 -1.11 4.08 17.89
N LYS A 100 -1.79 3.40 16.96
CA LYS A 100 -1.18 2.41 16.04
C LYS A 100 0.05 3.03 15.36
N ILE A 101 1.23 2.49 15.68
CA ILE A 101 2.51 2.91 15.14
C ILE A 101 2.47 2.77 13.61
N LYS A 102 2.62 3.88 12.88
CA LYS A 102 2.79 3.82 11.43
C LYS A 102 4.28 3.64 11.14
N ASP A 103 4.64 2.51 10.56
CA ASP A 103 5.99 2.36 10.01
C ASP A 103 6.14 3.16 8.74
N ASN A 104 7.23 3.92 8.67
CA ASN A 104 7.61 4.60 7.44
C ASN A 104 7.95 3.57 6.37
N PHE A 105 7.48 3.83 5.16
CA PHE A 105 7.93 3.09 3.99
C PHE A 105 9.40 3.40 3.73
N THR A 106 10.23 2.37 3.69
CA THR A 106 11.50 2.47 2.96
C THR A 106 11.20 2.73 1.49
N TYR A 107 12.12 3.35 0.76
CA TYR A 107 11.93 3.65 -0.65
C TYR A 107 11.71 2.39 -1.49
N LYS A 108 12.40 1.29 -1.15
CA LYS A 108 12.19 0.01 -1.84
C LYS A 108 10.80 -0.57 -1.56
N MET A 109 10.31 -0.48 -0.32
CA MET A 109 8.93 -0.87 0.00
C MET A 109 7.91 -0.02 -0.76
N ALA A 110 8.12 1.30 -0.85
CA ALA A 110 7.22 2.20 -1.59
C ALA A 110 7.15 1.83 -3.07
N TYR A 111 8.31 1.57 -3.70
CA TYR A 111 8.37 1.06 -5.06
C TYR A 111 7.60 -0.25 -5.19
N ASN A 112 7.86 -1.23 -4.31
CA ASN A 112 7.22 -2.53 -4.35
C ASN A 112 5.70 -2.47 -4.16
N PHE A 113 5.24 -1.61 -3.24
CA PHE A 113 3.83 -1.32 -3.02
C PHE A 113 3.16 -0.76 -4.27
N LEU A 114 3.80 0.18 -4.97
CA LEU A 114 3.31 0.71 -6.24
C LEU A 114 3.32 -0.34 -7.36
N GLN A 115 4.21 -1.34 -7.31
CA GLN A 115 4.16 -2.50 -8.21
C GLN A 115 2.97 -3.44 -7.92
N GLY A 116 2.19 -3.19 -6.87
CA GLY A 116 1.06 -4.04 -6.47
C GLY A 116 1.44 -5.15 -5.50
N ARG A 117 2.69 -5.17 -5.03
CA ARG A 117 3.20 -6.21 -4.12
C ARG A 117 2.85 -5.87 -2.67
N PRO A 118 2.46 -6.86 -1.85
CA PRO A 118 2.32 -6.64 -0.42
C PRO A 118 3.64 -6.25 0.24
N VAL A 119 3.58 -5.37 1.23
CA VAL A 119 4.71 -5.02 2.09
C VAL A 119 4.33 -5.22 3.56
N TYR A 120 5.30 -5.58 4.40
CA TYR A 120 5.09 -5.83 5.82
C TYR A 120 5.62 -4.67 6.67
N HIS A 121 4.81 -4.24 7.64
CA HIS A 121 5.12 -3.18 8.60
C HIS A 121 5.34 -3.82 9.98
N SER A 122 6.59 -3.98 10.38
CA SER A 122 6.98 -4.75 11.56
C SER A 122 6.48 -4.16 12.88
N LYS A 123 6.50 -2.84 13.09
CA LYS A 123 6.02 -2.20 14.32
C LYS A 123 4.52 -2.34 14.52
N SER A 124 3.78 -2.57 13.44
CA SER A 124 2.32 -2.74 13.49
C SER A 124 1.86 -4.17 13.19
N GLU A 125 2.81 -5.08 12.99
CA GLU A 125 2.61 -6.48 12.62
C GLU A 125 1.53 -6.66 11.54
N SER A 126 1.61 -5.88 10.45
CA SER A 126 0.58 -5.89 9.42
C SER A 126 1.14 -5.79 8.02
N TRP A 127 0.44 -6.41 7.09
CA TRP A 127 0.71 -6.28 5.67
C TRP A 127 -0.15 -5.18 5.06
N GLU A 128 0.40 -4.48 4.08
CA GLU A 128 -0.30 -3.48 3.30
C GLU A 128 -0.11 -3.74 1.80
N ARG A 129 -1.18 -3.60 1.01
CA ARG A 129 -1.14 -3.71 -0.45
C ARG A 129 -1.99 -2.62 -1.09
N ILE A 130 -1.52 -2.07 -2.20
CA ILE A 130 -2.27 -1.07 -2.97
C ILE A 130 -3.51 -1.70 -3.62
N LYS A 131 -4.59 -0.93 -3.71
CA LYS A 131 -5.75 -1.25 -4.53
C LYS A 131 -5.70 -0.43 -5.81
N PRO A 132 -5.13 -0.95 -6.91
CA PRO A 132 -4.82 -0.15 -8.10
C PRO A 132 -6.06 0.39 -8.84
N LYS A 133 -7.26 -0.08 -8.51
CA LYS A 133 -8.52 0.35 -9.11
C LYS A 133 -9.26 1.43 -8.30
N GLU A 134 -8.81 1.71 -7.07
CA GLU A 134 -9.47 2.63 -6.15
C GLU A 134 -8.54 3.82 -5.89
N LYS A 135 -8.86 5.00 -6.43
CA LYS A 135 -8.17 6.26 -6.10
C LYS A 135 -8.94 7.04 -5.05
N LEU A 136 -8.21 7.65 -4.13
CA LEU A 136 -8.70 8.57 -3.12
C LEU A 136 -8.72 10.00 -3.66
N GLU A 137 -9.46 10.89 -2.99
CA GLU A 137 -9.59 12.31 -3.36
C GLU A 137 -8.24 13.04 -3.45
N ASN A 138 -7.26 12.64 -2.62
CA ASN A 138 -5.91 13.22 -2.62
C ASN A 138 -5.01 12.71 -3.77
N GLY A 139 -5.55 11.91 -4.70
CA GLY A 139 -4.83 11.35 -5.84
C GLY A 139 -4.03 10.08 -5.54
N ASN A 140 -3.87 9.71 -4.27
CA ASN A 140 -3.28 8.42 -3.89
C ASN A 140 -4.24 7.27 -4.19
N TYR A 141 -3.70 6.07 -4.37
CA TYR A 141 -4.51 4.85 -4.39
C TYR A 141 -4.91 4.44 -2.97
N ALA A 142 -6.09 3.88 -2.83
CA ALA A 142 -6.48 3.19 -1.60
C ALA A 142 -5.56 1.99 -1.34
N SER A 143 -5.46 1.58 -0.09
CA SER A 143 -4.75 0.37 0.31
C SER A 143 -5.67 -0.56 1.09
N GLU A 144 -5.32 -1.84 1.08
CA GLU A 144 -5.87 -2.84 1.97
C GLU A 144 -4.80 -3.25 2.98
N ARG A 145 -5.24 -3.45 4.21
CA ARG A 145 -4.37 -3.81 5.33
C ARG A 145 -4.81 -5.14 5.91
N PHE A 146 -3.84 -6.00 6.19
CA PHE A 146 -4.03 -7.30 6.81
C PHE A 146 -3.23 -7.31 8.11
N ASP A 147 -3.91 -7.11 9.23
CA ASP A 147 -3.28 -7.13 10.54
C ASP A 147 -3.01 -8.55 11.03
N ARG A 148 -2.42 -8.67 12.22
CA ARG A 148 -2.15 -9.96 12.84
C ARG A 148 -3.39 -10.85 12.99
N ALA A 149 -4.57 -10.27 13.21
CA ALA A 149 -5.82 -11.02 13.35
C ALA A 149 -6.26 -11.66 12.03
N TYR A 150 -5.80 -11.14 10.89
CA TYR A 150 -5.98 -11.79 9.59
C TYR A 150 -5.32 -13.18 9.49
N GLY A 151 -4.27 -13.43 10.28
CA GLY A 151 -3.68 -14.76 10.45
C GLY A 151 -2.69 -15.19 9.36
N TYR A 152 -2.28 -14.31 8.44
CA TYR A 152 -1.23 -14.62 7.46
C TYR A 152 0.15 -14.66 8.13
N ASN A 153 0.76 -15.83 8.23
CA ASN A 153 2.10 -16.02 8.77
C ASN A 153 3.07 -16.44 7.66
N LEU A 154 3.91 -15.50 7.22
CA LEU A 154 4.84 -15.75 6.12
C LEU A 154 5.86 -16.84 6.42
N SER A 155 6.39 -16.92 7.65
CA SER A 155 7.35 -17.97 8.03
C SER A 155 6.74 -19.36 7.85
N LYS A 156 5.53 -19.57 8.39
CA LYS A 156 4.81 -20.84 8.25
C LYS A 156 4.51 -21.16 6.78
N VAL A 157 4.12 -20.15 6.00
CA VAL A 157 3.88 -20.33 4.57
C VAL A 157 5.15 -20.74 3.85
N ILE A 158 6.28 -20.08 4.10
CA ILE A 158 7.59 -20.43 3.51
C ILE A 158 8.01 -21.85 3.90
N ASP A 159 7.68 -22.28 5.11
CA ASP A 159 8.03 -23.63 5.59
C ASP A 159 7.33 -24.75 4.84
N GLU A 160 6.16 -24.50 4.27
CA GLU A 160 5.40 -25.45 3.45
C GLU A 160 5.95 -25.58 2.00
N TYR A 161 6.96 -24.79 1.61
CA TYR A 161 7.59 -24.83 0.28
C TYR A 161 9.02 -25.39 0.33
N SER A 162 9.46 -26.01 -0.76
CA SER A 162 10.79 -26.64 -0.90
C SER A 162 11.95 -25.65 -1.12
N VAL A 163 11.90 -24.48 -0.49
CA VAL A 163 12.88 -23.41 -0.68
C VAL A 163 14.18 -23.66 0.09
N VAL A 164 15.32 -23.30 -0.51
CA VAL A 164 16.65 -23.51 0.08
C VAL A 164 16.97 -22.49 1.18
N TYR A 165 16.80 -21.19 0.93
CA TYR A 165 17.21 -20.12 1.85
C TYR A 165 16.02 -19.36 2.48
N LYS A 166 15.38 -19.98 3.48
CA LYS A 166 14.11 -19.50 4.08
C LYS A 166 14.20 -18.11 4.73
N SER A 167 15.21 -17.85 5.55
CA SER A 167 15.30 -16.60 6.33
C SER A 167 15.53 -15.37 5.45
N SER A 168 16.46 -15.47 4.48
CA SER A 168 16.71 -14.40 3.50
C SER A 168 15.51 -14.17 2.61
N LEU A 169 14.81 -15.25 2.21
CA LEU A 169 13.58 -15.12 1.45
C LEU A 169 12.54 -14.34 2.26
N LYS A 170 12.30 -14.71 3.52
CA LYS A 170 11.34 -14.04 4.40
C LYS A 170 11.59 -12.53 4.46
N GLU A 171 12.81 -12.11 4.77
CA GLU A 171 13.16 -10.69 4.87
C GLU A 171 12.94 -9.94 3.55
N SER A 172 13.26 -10.58 2.42
CA SER A 172 13.06 -9.99 1.10
C SER A 172 11.57 -9.83 0.76
N LEU A 173 10.76 -10.84 1.06
CA LEU A 173 9.32 -10.83 0.84
C LEU A 173 8.58 -9.87 1.78
N GLU A 174 9.03 -9.69 3.02
CA GLU A 174 8.50 -8.67 3.94
C GLU A 174 8.71 -7.25 3.40
N ARG A 175 9.79 -7.01 2.65
CA ARG A 175 10.00 -5.74 1.94
C ARG A 175 9.20 -5.64 0.64
N GLY A 176 8.45 -6.68 0.28
CA GLY A 176 7.64 -6.77 -0.94
C GLY A 176 8.44 -7.01 -2.22
N ASN A 177 9.67 -7.52 -2.14
CA ASN A 177 10.46 -7.83 -3.33
C ASN A 177 9.84 -9.02 -4.09
N LEU A 178 9.92 -9.00 -5.42
CA LEU A 178 9.81 -10.23 -6.21
C LEU A 178 11.16 -10.93 -6.16
N GLN A 179 11.31 -11.86 -5.23
CA GLN A 179 12.59 -12.47 -4.92
C GLN A 179 12.87 -13.63 -5.87
N LYS A 180 14.07 -13.66 -6.47
CA LYS A 180 14.58 -14.85 -7.15
C LYS A 180 15.18 -15.79 -6.11
N GLU A 181 14.73 -17.02 -6.03
CA GLU A 181 15.14 -17.97 -5.00
C GLU A 181 15.21 -19.40 -5.55
N LYS A 182 15.98 -20.25 -4.89
CA LYS A 182 16.16 -21.65 -5.26
C LYS A 182 15.15 -22.55 -4.56
N PHE A 183 14.52 -23.42 -5.33
CA PHE A 183 13.59 -24.45 -4.87
C PHE A 183 14.12 -25.83 -5.24
N LEU A 184 13.93 -26.80 -4.35
CA LEU A 184 14.21 -28.19 -4.66
C LEU A 184 13.01 -28.79 -5.40
N ASN A 185 13.25 -29.36 -6.58
CA ASN A 185 12.24 -30.14 -7.27
C ASN A 185 12.21 -31.59 -6.76
N LYS A 186 11.24 -32.37 -7.24
CA LYS A 186 11.04 -33.78 -6.88
C LYS A 186 12.27 -34.67 -7.12
N ASP A 187 13.16 -34.28 -8.03
CA ASP A 187 14.39 -35.02 -8.34
C ASP A 187 15.57 -34.56 -7.47
N GLY A 188 15.34 -33.65 -6.52
CA GLY A 188 16.35 -33.06 -5.63
C GLY A 188 17.23 -31.99 -6.30
N LYS A 189 16.90 -31.54 -7.52
CA LYS A 189 17.64 -30.48 -8.21
C LYS A 189 17.13 -29.10 -7.81
N GLN A 190 18.02 -28.11 -7.88
CA GLN A 190 17.69 -26.71 -7.61
C GLN A 190 17.16 -26.02 -8.87
N ASP A 191 15.92 -25.57 -8.81
CA ASP A 191 15.31 -24.69 -9.81
C ASP A 191 15.27 -23.26 -9.28
N GLU A 192 15.58 -22.29 -10.13
CA GLU A 192 15.49 -20.87 -9.77
C GLU A 192 14.12 -20.31 -10.18
N LEU A 193 13.38 -19.79 -9.22
CA LEU A 193 12.03 -19.24 -9.41
C LEU A 193 11.94 -17.83 -8.83
N TYR A 194 11.03 -17.02 -9.35
CA TYR A 194 10.62 -15.80 -8.67
C TYR A 194 9.45 -16.08 -7.74
N VAL A 195 9.38 -15.36 -6.62
CA VAL A 195 8.34 -15.58 -5.60
C VAL A 195 7.85 -14.28 -4.98
N SER A 196 6.56 -14.23 -4.68
CA SER A 196 5.91 -13.13 -3.96
C SER A 196 4.80 -13.64 -3.01
N PRO A 197 4.50 -12.96 -1.90
CA PRO A 197 3.40 -13.33 -1.02
C PRO A 197 2.03 -13.21 -1.69
N ALA A 198 1.14 -14.16 -1.43
CA ALA A 198 -0.29 -14.06 -1.73
C ALA A 198 -1.10 -14.09 -0.43
N LEU A 199 -1.36 -12.90 0.11
CA LEU A 199 -2.01 -12.74 1.41
C LEU A 199 -3.39 -13.40 1.44
N ARG A 200 -4.22 -13.14 0.42
CA ARG A 200 -5.61 -13.65 0.37
C ARG A 200 -5.68 -15.16 0.25
N SER A 201 -4.85 -15.78 -0.58
CA SER A 201 -4.80 -17.24 -0.68
C SER A 201 -4.05 -17.89 0.49
N GLY A 202 -3.37 -17.12 1.34
CA GLY A 202 -2.55 -17.66 2.42
C GLY A 202 -1.42 -18.54 1.90
N SER A 203 -0.79 -18.14 0.80
CA SER A 203 0.25 -18.91 0.09
C SER A 203 1.35 -18.01 -0.49
N LEU A 204 2.26 -18.59 -1.28
CA LEU A 204 3.15 -17.87 -2.18
C LEU A 204 2.65 -17.98 -3.63
N ILE A 205 3.00 -16.99 -4.46
CA ILE A 205 2.91 -17.08 -5.92
C ILE A 205 4.30 -17.38 -6.42
N LEU A 206 4.46 -18.49 -7.15
CA LEU A 206 5.69 -18.83 -7.84
C LEU A 206 5.60 -18.39 -9.30
N TYR A 207 6.69 -17.87 -9.83
CA TYR A 207 6.83 -17.50 -11.23
C TYR A 207 8.07 -18.14 -11.81
N ASP A 208 8.04 -18.43 -13.10
CA ASP A 208 9.22 -18.82 -13.85
C ASP A 208 10.18 -17.63 -14.07
N LEU A 209 11.30 -17.86 -14.75
CA LEU A 209 12.30 -16.83 -15.05
C LEU A 209 11.77 -15.72 -15.96
N ASP A 210 10.70 -15.98 -16.72
CA ASP A 210 9.99 -15.00 -17.54
C ASP A 210 8.93 -14.22 -16.75
N LYS A 211 8.90 -14.39 -15.41
CA LYS A 211 7.94 -13.77 -14.49
C LYS A 211 6.48 -14.16 -14.79
N LYS A 212 6.24 -15.33 -15.39
CA LYS A 212 4.90 -15.89 -15.60
C LYS A 212 4.51 -16.79 -14.42
N PRO A 213 3.29 -16.66 -13.87
CA PRO A 213 2.85 -17.50 -12.76
C PRO A 213 2.90 -18.99 -13.11
N ILE A 214 3.43 -19.80 -12.20
CA ILE A 214 3.44 -21.26 -12.31
C ILE A 214 2.12 -21.78 -11.76
N PRO A 215 1.29 -22.49 -12.56
CA PRO A 215 0.03 -23.07 -12.09
C PRO A 215 0.24 -24.03 -10.92
N LEU A 216 -0.75 -24.12 -10.04
CA LEU A 216 -0.67 -24.91 -8.80
C LEU A 216 -0.37 -26.40 -9.10
N GLU A 217 -1.00 -26.95 -10.13
CA GLU A 217 -0.80 -28.34 -10.58
C GLU A 217 0.65 -28.59 -10.97
N LYS A 218 1.29 -27.61 -11.64
CA LYS A 218 2.70 -27.69 -12.02
C LYS A 218 3.61 -27.56 -10.80
N GLN A 219 3.24 -26.76 -9.79
CA GLN A 219 4.02 -26.66 -8.54
C GLN A 219 4.05 -28.01 -7.81
N ILE A 220 2.92 -28.72 -7.76
CA ILE A 220 2.83 -30.08 -7.19
C ILE A 220 3.65 -31.06 -8.03
N GLN A 221 3.46 -31.08 -9.36
CA GLN A 221 4.17 -31.98 -10.27
C GLN A 221 5.70 -31.84 -10.19
N MET A 222 6.18 -30.61 -10.00
CA MET A 222 7.61 -30.31 -9.86
C MET A 222 8.12 -30.55 -8.44
N GLY A 223 7.26 -30.78 -7.46
CA GLY A 223 7.65 -31.00 -6.06
C GLY A 223 8.03 -29.71 -5.30
N TYR A 224 7.60 -28.54 -5.78
CA TYR A 224 7.83 -27.27 -5.07
C TYR A 224 6.99 -27.14 -3.80
N ILE A 225 5.86 -27.85 -3.79
CA ILE A 225 4.93 -27.98 -2.67
C ILE A 225 4.46 -29.44 -2.59
N SER A 226 3.98 -29.86 -1.43
CA SER A 226 3.38 -31.19 -1.26
C SER A 226 1.99 -31.29 -1.92
N GLU A 227 1.55 -32.51 -2.20
CA GLU A 227 0.19 -32.80 -2.66
C GLU A 227 -0.86 -32.30 -1.67
N ASP A 228 -0.65 -32.55 -0.36
CA ASP A 228 -1.52 -32.09 0.72
C ASP A 228 -1.69 -30.57 0.73
N LEU A 229 -0.59 -29.83 0.57
CA LEU A 229 -0.66 -28.38 0.46
C LEU A 229 -1.41 -27.95 -0.81
N GLY A 230 -1.13 -28.62 -1.92
CA GLY A 230 -1.82 -28.41 -3.19
C GLY A 230 -3.35 -28.50 -3.05
N GLU A 231 -3.85 -29.57 -2.46
CA GLU A 231 -5.30 -29.77 -2.25
C GLU A 231 -5.90 -28.73 -1.29
N LYS A 232 -5.21 -28.41 -0.19
CA LYS A 232 -5.62 -27.35 0.75
C LYS A 232 -5.74 -25.99 0.05
N LEU A 233 -4.83 -25.66 -0.86
CA LEU A 233 -4.86 -24.41 -1.62
C LEU A 233 -6.00 -24.40 -2.66
N LYS A 234 -6.28 -25.53 -3.33
CA LYS A 234 -7.43 -25.65 -4.24
C LYS A 234 -8.76 -25.42 -3.51
N GLN A 235 -8.95 -26.08 -2.36
CA GLN A 235 -10.16 -25.92 -1.55
C GLN A 235 -10.37 -24.46 -1.14
N ARG A 236 -9.32 -23.80 -0.62
CA ARG A 236 -9.37 -22.39 -0.23
C ARG A 236 -9.72 -21.47 -1.40
N GLN A 237 -9.20 -21.72 -2.60
CA GLN A 237 -9.56 -20.95 -3.80
C GLN A 237 -11.04 -21.10 -4.15
N GLN A 238 -11.61 -22.31 -4.04
CA GLN A 238 -13.03 -22.55 -4.28
C GLN A 238 -13.92 -21.84 -3.26
N GLU A 239 -13.57 -21.90 -1.97
CA GLU A 239 -14.30 -21.18 -0.90
C GLU A 239 -14.31 -19.66 -1.12
N GLN A 240 -13.18 -19.09 -1.54
CA GLN A 240 -13.09 -17.66 -1.84
C GLN A 240 -13.96 -17.25 -3.02
N GLN A 241 -13.98 -18.06 -4.09
CA GLN A 241 -14.85 -17.81 -5.24
C GLN A 241 -16.34 -17.88 -4.88
N GLN A 242 -16.72 -18.78 -3.96
CA GLN A 242 -18.10 -18.86 -3.46
C GLN A 242 -18.47 -17.64 -2.63
N LYS A 243 -17.61 -17.18 -1.72
CA LYS A 243 -17.84 -15.97 -0.90
C LYS A 243 -18.01 -14.72 -1.77
N THR A 244 -17.16 -14.51 -2.77
CA THR A 244 -17.28 -13.36 -3.68
C THR A 244 -18.56 -13.40 -4.54
N LYS A 245 -19.06 -14.60 -4.89
CA LYS A 245 -20.35 -14.74 -5.60
C LYS A 245 -21.56 -14.42 -4.71
N VAL A 246 -21.50 -14.70 -3.41
CA VAL A 246 -22.58 -14.38 -2.46
C VAL A 246 -22.60 -12.89 -2.14
N GLU A 247 -21.45 -12.26 -1.88
CA GLU A 247 -21.36 -10.81 -1.64
C GLU A 247 -21.85 -9.98 -2.84
N ASN A 248 -21.53 -10.39 -4.08
CA ASN A 248 -22.03 -9.71 -5.28
C ASN A 248 -23.56 -9.84 -5.46
N LYS A 249 -24.18 -10.94 -5.01
CA LYS A 249 -25.65 -11.12 -5.05
C LYS A 249 -26.37 -10.28 -3.99
N GLU A 250 -25.79 -10.12 -2.80
CA GLU A 250 -26.36 -9.27 -1.75
C GLU A 250 -26.26 -7.77 -2.11
N THR A 251 -25.18 -7.38 -2.80
CA THR A 251 -25.00 -5.99 -3.26
C THR A 251 -25.98 -5.61 -4.40
N GLN A 252 -26.35 -6.57 -5.26
CA GLN A 252 -27.43 -6.39 -6.27
C GLN A 252 -28.83 -6.33 -5.64
N ASN A 253 -29.13 -7.15 -4.63
CA ASN A 253 -30.43 -7.11 -3.95
C ASN A 253 -30.64 -5.84 -3.10
N GLN A 254 -29.57 -5.19 -2.63
CA GLN A 254 -29.68 -3.89 -1.94
C GLN A 254 -29.87 -2.71 -2.89
N SER A 255 -29.39 -2.79 -4.13
CA SER A 255 -29.62 -1.76 -5.15
C SER A 255 -31.06 -1.82 -5.71
N GLU A 256 -31.66 -3.01 -5.82
CA GLU A 256 -33.08 -3.14 -6.21
C GLU A 256 -34.06 -2.70 -5.09
N LYS A 257 -33.72 -2.89 -3.81
CA LYS A 257 -34.57 -2.40 -2.70
C LYS A 257 -34.58 -0.87 -2.54
N GLN A 258 -33.57 -0.15 -3.03
CA GLN A 258 -33.58 1.32 -3.03
C GLN A 258 -34.39 1.94 -4.18
N GLU A 259 -34.62 1.22 -5.29
CA GLU A 259 -35.46 1.71 -6.39
C GLU A 259 -36.97 1.57 -6.12
N VAL A 260 -37.39 0.56 -5.35
CA VAL A 260 -38.81 0.40 -4.99
C VAL A 260 -39.24 1.41 -3.91
N GLY A 261 -38.32 1.84 -3.02
CA GLY A 261 -38.59 2.85 -1.99
C GLY A 261 -38.79 4.28 -2.52
N LYS A 262 -38.22 4.63 -3.68
CA LYS A 262 -38.38 5.96 -4.29
C LYS A 262 -39.68 6.14 -5.09
N LYS A 263 -40.41 5.07 -5.43
CA LYS A 263 -41.70 5.16 -6.12
C LYS A 263 -42.92 5.27 -5.19
N GLN A 264 -42.76 5.09 -3.88
CA GLN A 264 -43.86 5.23 -2.91
C GLN A 264 -43.92 6.58 -2.18
N SER A 265 -42.85 7.40 -2.21
CA SER A 265 -42.87 8.75 -1.60
C SER A 265 -43.39 9.85 -2.52
N ALA A 266 -43.55 9.60 -3.83
CA ALA A 266 -44.05 10.58 -4.80
C ALA A 266 -45.60 10.62 -4.93
N LYS A 267 -46.34 9.78 -4.20
CA LYS A 267 -47.81 9.69 -4.30
C LYS A 267 -48.57 10.24 -3.07
N LYS A 268 -47.88 10.87 -2.11
CA LYS A 268 -48.49 11.39 -0.86
C LYS A 268 -48.43 12.92 -0.71
N SER A 269 -48.01 13.65 -1.75
CA SER A 269 -47.89 15.13 -1.77
C SER A 269 -48.83 15.82 -2.77
N GLN A 270 -49.96 15.19 -3.09
CA GLN A 270 -51.06 15.80 -3.84
C GLN A 270 -52.41 15.42 -3.21
N GLN A 271 -52.68 15.91 -2.01
CA GLN A 271 -54.03 16.12 -1.50
C GLN A 271 -53.94 16.95 -0.22
N GLN A 272 -54.04 18.27 -0.38
CA GLN A 272 -54.69 19.23 0.52
C GLN A 272 -54.23 20.65 0.12
N GLY A 273 -54.93 21.21 -0.86
CA GLY A 273 -55.20 22.66 -0.87
C GLY A 273 -56.43 22.90 0.01
N ASP A 274 -56.44 23.95 0.82
CA ASP A 274 -57.17 25.17 0.47
C ASP A 274 -57.34 26.12 1.68
N GLY A 275 -57.03 27.39 1.42
CA GLY A 275 -57.65 28.57 2.04
C GLY A 275 -57.07 29.07 3.37
N VAL A 276 -57.09 30.36 3.72
CA VAL A 276 -57.59 31.59 3.10
C VAL A 276 -57.09 32.76 4.00
N THR A 277 -56.53 33.84 3.41
CA THR A 277 -56.44 35.27 3.88
C THR A 277 -55.80 35.62 5.26
N LYS A 278 -55.27 36.81 5.59
CA LYS A 278 -54.96 38.14 5.01
C LYS A 278 -54.00 38.86 6.02
N PRO A 279 -53.39 40.02 5.68
CA PRO A 279 -52.19 40.57 6.34
C PRO A 279 -52.47 41.71 7.33
N ARG A 280 -51.56 41.99 8.30
CA ARG A 280 -51.48 43.32 8.95
C ARG A 280 -50.17 43.66 9.70
N ARG A 281 -49.53 44.72 9.20
CA ARG A 281 -48.82 45.89 9.82
C ARG A 281 -47.75 45.77 10.94
N LYS A 282 -46.58 46.35 10.59
CA LYS A 282 -45.61 47.21 11.31
C LYS A 282 -45.91 47.63 12.76
N SER A 283 -44.85 47.64 13.59
CA SER A 283 -44.37 48.83 14.33
C SER A 283 -42.95 48.66 14.91
N GLN A 284 -42.09 49.65 14.69
CA GLN A 284 -40.90 49.96 15.50
C GLN A 284 -41.28 50.34 16.94
N LYS A 285 -40.41 50.08 17.92
CA LYS A 285 -39.92 51.14 18.83
C LYS A 285 -38.64 50.73 19.56
N GLN A 286 -37.77 51.73 19.69
CA GLN A 286 -36.53 51.77 20.46
C GLN A 286 -36.80 51.81 21.98
N GLY A 287 -35.79 51.47 22.79
CA GLY A 287 -35.44 52.27 23.96
C GLY A 287 -35.17 51.56 25.30
N ALA A 288 -33.94 51.78 25.77
CA ALA A 288 -33.47 51.93 27.15
C ALA A 288 -33.18 50.70 28.02
N GLY A 289 -31.96 50.73 28.59
CA GLY A 289 -31.41 49.80 29.58
C GLY A 289 -29.90 49.68 29.42
#